data_AF-A0A5M6DKX1-F1
#
_entry.id   AF-A0A5M6DKX1-F1
#
_cell.length_a   1.000
_cell.length_b   1.000
_cell.length_c   1.000
_cell.angle_alpha   90.00
_cell.angle_beta   90.00
_cell.angle_gamma   90.00
#
_symmetry.space_group_name_H-M   'P 1'
#
loop_
_entity.id
_entity.type
_entity.pdbx_description
1 polymer ?
#
loop_
_entity_poly.entity_id
_entity_poly.type
_entity_poly.pdbx_seq_one_letter_code
_entity_poly.pdbx_strand_id
1 'polypeptide(L)'
;MRITDIRIKNYRAFYGEHHFELDRDGKNLMLYGENGSGKSSLFTALKDFFLSSDEKLKEVEENIFVPASQKNTASIKITLRESAESSKNIDFELNSIQKEIISTDKVVISAANKIKGFFDYRNLLKTHINHEQQVDLFKIIVHEILYHSVNRFSNKEIGKEWDAIYEDTHDKKQTTRLKEATKNYLKDKFNPGLIEILQSIEQDTNTFLKYFGINVNIKLDFDKVEYLGRRGLSGNKTSLNIDFYKQHIPKHQNFLNEARLTALAISLYLASIKINPTKGVLKILVLDDLLIGLDMSNRLPLLDIIKDHFVEVKTDDRFQIIMTTYDKVWYELVKSYFGPEQWKFVEVYSRCLHDEDFEIPIIKHDNGYLPLAKKHLAEKDFKASAVYIRTEFERLVKTICDKQRIPVSYRKNQKEVTSDDFWNAIELQTDLDPDLIKQIKIHRGVVMNPFSHYDLEKPEFEKELRDTITSVERLSKVPIKNLKKRTYSDLLKEISRLELQLKKPIISKIISALIDKSK
;
A
#
# COMPACT_ATOMS: atom_id res chain seq x y z
N MET A 1 11.17 8.77 11.09
CA MET A 1 10.22 9.78 10.58
C MET A 1 9.29 9.17 9.57
N ARG A 2 7.99 9.46 9.64
CA ARG A 2 6.94 8.99 8.72
C ARG A 2 5.93 10.11 8.49
N ILE A 3 5.30 10.14 7.31
CA ILE A 3 4.20 11.03 6.97
C ILE A 3 2.94 10.55 7.69
N THR A 4 2.27 11.44 8.42
CA THR A 4 1.01 11.14 9.10
C THR A 4 -0.18 11.86 8.49
N ASP A 5 0.06 12.95 7.76
CA ASP A 5 -0.97 13.84 7.22
C ASP A 5 -0.54 14.38 5.87
N ILE A 6 -1.44 14.33 4.88
CA ILE A 6 -1.27 14.99 3.59
C ILE A 6 -2.53 15.82 3.33
N ARG A 7 -2.37 17.13 3.15
CA ARG A 7 -3.45 18.05 2.77
C ARG A 7 -3.14 18.68 1.43
N ILE A 8 -4.13 18.68 0.56
CA ILE A 8 -4.03 19.25 -0.78
C ILE A 8 -5.16 20.25 -0.93
N LYS A 9 -4.81 21.48 -1.27
CA LYS A 9 -5.75 22.56 -1.52
C LYS A 9 -5.60 23.05 -2.94
N ASN A 10 -6.71 23.14 -3.69
CA ASN A 10 -6.77 23.82 -4.98
C ASN A 10 -5.68 23.42 -5.99
N TYR A 11 -5.21 22.17 -5.99
CA TYR A 11 -4.11 21.68 -6.82
C TYR A 11 -4.61 20.64 -7.84
N ARG A 12 -4.36 20.87 -9.13
CA ARG A 12 -4.81 20.01 -10.24
C ARG A 12 -6.28 19.59 -10.10
N ALA A 13 -6.58 18.29 -9.95
CA ALA A 13 -7.96 17.79 -9.80
C ALA A 13 -8.61 18.16 -8.45
N PHE A 14 -7.84 18.51 -7.43
CA PHE A 14 -8.36 18.82 -6.09
C PHE A 14 -8.86 20.27 -6.02
N TYR A 15 -10.18 20.45 -6.08
CA TYR A 15 -10.84 21.73 -5.79
C TYR A 15 -11.29 21.80 -4.33
N GLY A 16 -10.94 22.88 -3.62
CA GLY A 16 -11.11 22.98 -2.17
C GLY A 16 -9.99 22.27 -1.40
N GLU A 17 -10.21 22.04 -0.11
CA GLU A 17 -9.26 21.34 0.77
C GLU A 17 -9.62 19.86 0.90
N HIS A 18 -8.62 19.02 0.65
CA HIS A 18 -8.70 17.56 0.68
C HIS A 18 -7.63 17.00 1.60
N HIS A 19 -7.96 15.93 2.33
CA HIS A 19 -7.14 15.44 3.42
C HIS A 19 -6.97 13.92 3.36
N PHE A 20 -5.74 13.44 3.50
CA PHE A 20 -5.38 12.04 3.66
C PHE A 20 -4.70 11.83 5.02
N GLU A 21 -5.43 11.27 5.98
CA GLU A 21 -4.91 10.90 7.31
C GLU A 21 -4.34 9.48 7.32
N LEU A 22 -3.07 9.34 7.73
CA LEU A 22 -2.33 8.08 7.77
C LEU A 22 -2.11 7.58 9.21
N ASP A 23 -2.98 7.99 10.13
CA ASP A 23 -2.88 7.73 11.57
C ASP A 23 -1.56 8.27 12.19
N ARG A 24 -1.41 8.22 13.52
CA ARG A 24 -0.26 8.83 14.23
C ARG A 24 1.07 8.09 14.00
N ASP A 25 1.00 6.82 13.66
CA ASP A 25 2.12 5.93 13.35
C ASP A 25 2.63 6.08 11.90
N GLY A 26 1.90 6.81 11.05
CA GLY A 26 2.28 7.08 9.66
C GLY A 26 2.21 5.80 8.82
N LYS A 27 1.03 5.20 8.72
CA LYS A 27 0.79 3.98 7.96
C LYS A 27 1.13 4.14 6.48
N ASN A 28 1.37 3.00 5.84
CA ASN A 28 1.40 2.92 4.38
C ASN A 28 0.00 3.24 3.84
N LEU A 29 -0.12 3.75 2.61
CA LEU A 29 -1.40 4.08 1.99
C LEU A 29 -1.63 3.18 0.77
N MET A 30 -2.80 2.54 0.72
CA MET A 30 -3.33 1.93 -0.49
C MET A 30 -4.59 2.69 -0.91
N LEU A 31 -4.53 3.36 -2.05
CA LEU A 31 -5.61 4.20 -2.57
C LEU A 31 -6.21 3.56 -3.82
N TYR A 32 -7.50 3.25 -3.75
CA TYR A 32 -8.30 2.90 -4.91
C TYR A 32 -9.04 4.12 -5.43
N GLY A 33 -9.18 4.26 -6.74
CA GLY A 33 -10.08 5.25 -7.30
C GLY A 33 -10.35 5.05 -8.78
N GLU A 34 -11.51 5.48 -9.23
CA GLU A 34 -11.93 5.36 -10.63
C GLU A 34 -11.09 6.28 -11.55
N ASN A 35 -11.22 6.11 -12.87
CA ASN A 35 -10.57 7.03 -13.81
C ASN A 35 -11.14 8.44 -13.61
N GLY A 36 -10.27 9.45 -13.58
CA GLY A 36 -10.66 10.83 -13.30
C GLY A 36 -10.73 11.19 -11.81
N SER A 37 -10.62 10.25 -10.87
CA SER A 37 -10.80 10.53 -9.44
C SER A 37 -9.67 11.31 -8.74
N GLY A 38 -8.62 11.73 -9.47
CA GLY A 38 -7.53 12.54 -8.92
C GLY A 38 -6.32 11.75 -8.38
N LYS A 39 -6.22 10.43 -8.60
CA LYS A 39 -5.06 9.60 -8.19
C LYS A 39 -3.71 10.13 -8.70
N SER A 40 -3.61 10.35 -10.02
CA SER A 40 -2.40 10.90 -10.64
C SER A 40 -2.13 12.35 -10.19
N SER A 41 -3.17 13.10 -9.81
CA SER A 41 -2.99 14.41 -9.17
C SER A 41 -2.35 14.28 -7.78
N LEU A 42 -2.72 13.28 -6.97
CA LEU A 42 -2.05 12.99 -5.70
C LEU A 42 -0.59 12.58 -5.93
N PHE A 43 -0.32 11.69 -6.88
CA PHE A 43 1.04 11.29 -7.25
C PHE A 43 1.89 12.51 -7.63
N THR A 44 1.35 13.38 -8.47
CA THR A 44 2.05 14.60 -8.90
C THR A 44 2.22 15.59 -7.76
N ALA A 45 1.22 15.77 -6.89
CA ALA A 45 1.31 16.63 -5.72
C ALA A 45 2.48 16.22 -4.81
N LEU A 46 2.58 14.92 -4.51
CA LEU A 46 3.69 14.39 -3.73
C LEU A 46 5.01 14.59 -4.47
N LYS A 47 5.08 14.26 -5.76
CA LYS A 47 6.29 14.43 -6.57
C LYS A 47 6.78 15.88 -6.58
N ASP A 48 5.91 16.83 -6.88
CA ASP A 48 6.20 18.26 -6.90
C ASP A 48 6.64 18.75 -5.52
N PHE A 49 5.96 18.30 -4.46
CA PHE A 49 6.33 18.62 -3.09
C PHE A 49 7.78 18.19 -2.79
N PHE A 50 8.15 16.93 -3.06
CA PHE A 50 9.53 16.47 -2.82
C PHE A 50 10.55 17.14 -3.76
N LEU A 51 10.20 17.45 -5.01
CA LEU A 51 11.08 18.19 -5.91
C LEU A 51 11.34 19.62 -5.41
N SER A 52 10.33 20.25 -4.84
CA SER A 52 10.39 21.63 -4.35
C SER A 52 11.28 21.85 -3.13
N SER A 53 11.88 20.78 -2.57
CA SER A 53 12.90 20.90 -1.52
C SER A 53 14.29 21.19 -2.06
N ASP A 54 14.57 20.78 -3.29
CA ASP A 54 15.90 20.90 -3.92
C ASP A 54 15.96 22.07 -4.90
N GLU A 55 14.85 22.37 -5.57
CA GLU A 55 14.76 23.43 -6.55
C GLU A 55 13.42 24.18 -6.47
N LYS A 56 13.43 25.43 -6.91
CA LYS A 56 12.19 26.21 -7.03
C LYS A 56 11.42 25.74 -8.26
N LEU A 57 10.18 25.32 -8.07
CA LEU A 57 9.32 24.86 -9.16
C LEU A 57 9.01 26.01 -10.13
N LYS A 58 8.89 25.68 -11.42
CA LYS A 58 8.44 26.64 -12.45
C LYS A 58 7.04 27.15 -12.14
N GLU A 59 6.16 26.21 -11.77
CA GLU A 59 4.77 26.45 -11.43
C GLU A 59 4.28 25.34 -10.49
N VAL A 60 3.33 25.69 -9.62
CA VAL A 60 2.53 24.73 -8.86
C VAL A 60 1.16 24.75 -9.51
N GLU A 61 0.76 23.66 -10.16
CA GLU A 61 -0.47 23.60 -10.95
C GLU A 61 -1.71 23.84 -10.07
N GLU A 62 -2.35 24.99 -10.25
CA GLU A 62 -3.61 25.34 -9.58
C GLU A 62 -4.80 24.76 -10.33
N ASN A 63 -5.83 24.33 -9.58
CA ASN A 63 -7.08 23.87 -10.18
C ASN A 63 -7.72 25.02 -10.99
N ILE A 64 -8.05 24.73 -12.25
CA ILE A 64 -8.52 25.75 -13.21
C ILE A 64 -9.87 26.38 -12.85
N PHE A 65 -10.66 25.73 -12.00
CA PHE A 65 -11.98 26.18 -11.58
C PHE A 65 -11.94 27.09 -10.35
N VAL A 66 -10.76 27.35 -9.79
CA VAL A 66 -10.59 28.30 -8.68
C VAL A 66 -11.01 29.70 -9.14
N PRO A 67 -11.97 30.35 -8.46
CA PRO A 67 -12.42 31.69 -8.81
C PRO A 67 -11.27 32.70 -8.80
N ALA A 68 -11.36 33.75 -9.64
CA ALA A 68 -10.35 34.80 -9.71
C ALA A 68 -10.07 35.46 -8.34
N SER A 69 -11.07 35.53 -7.46
CA SER A 69 -10.94 36.05 -6.09
C SER A 69 -10.14 35.16 -5.14
N GLN A 70 -9.93 33.89 -5.50
CA GLN A 70 -9.21 32.88 -4.70
C GLN A 70 -8.00 32.29 -5.45
N LYS A 71 -7.53 32.94 -6.52
CA LYS A 71 -6.32 32.50 -7.24
C LYS A 71 -5.08 32.55 -6.36
N ASN A 72 -4.09 31.73 -6.73
CA ASN A 72 -2.83 31.54 -6.00
C ASN A 72 -3.03 31.00 -4.57
N THR A 73 -4.02 30.12 -4.39
CA THR A 73 -4.30 29.43 -3.12
C THR A 73 -3.97 27.95 -3.16
N ALA A 74 -3.48 27.43 -4.29
CA ALA A 74 -2.97 26.07 -4.38
C ALA A 74 -1.86 25.82 -3.35
N SER A 75 -2.05 24.81 -2.51
CA SER A 75 -1.05 24.40 -1.53
C SER A 75 -1.08 22.90 -1.24
N ILE A 76 0.08 22.37 -0.89
CA ILE A 76 0.28 20.98 -0.48
C ILE A 76 0.99 21.03 0.87
N LYS A 77 0.32 20.52 1.91
CA LYS A 77 0.85 20.47 3.27
C LYS A 77 1.07 19.01 3.69
N ILE A 78 2.24 18.72 4.21
CA ILE A 78 2.62 17.39 4.72
C ILE A 78 3.07 17.52 6.17
N THR A 79 2.57 16.63 7.02
CA THR A 79 3.00 16.53 8.42
C THR A 79 3.79 15.25 8.64
N LEU A 80 4.97 15.39 9.23
CA LEU A 80 5.83 14.28 9.65
C LEU A 80 5.82 14.10 11.17
N ARG A 81 5.98 12.84 11.60
CA ARG A 81 6.28 12.46 12.99
C ARG A 81 7.46 11.50 13.05
N GLU A 82 8.22 11.55 14.14
CA GLU A 82 9.30 10.58 14.38
C GLU A 82 8.78 9.19 14.74
N SER A 83 7.79 9.15 15.64
CA SER A 83 7.11 7.95 16.13
C SER A 83 5.66 8.27 16.55
N ALA A 84 4.85 7.24 16.76
CA ALA A 84 3.46 7.40 17.22
C ALA A 84 3.35 8.08 18.60
N GLU A 85 4.37 7.92 19.45
CA GLU A 85 4.46 8.45 20.81
C GLU A 85 4.99 9.88 20.85
N SER A 86 5.63 10.34 19.76
CA SER A 86 6.15 11.70 19.67
C SER A 86 5.00 12.71 19.63
N SER A 87 5.08 13.73 20.47
CA SER A 87 4.16 14.88 20.49
C SER A 87 4.52 15.95 19.46
N LYS A 88 5.71 15.86 18.87
CA LYS A 88 6.24 16.87 17.93
C LYS A 88 5.80 16.53 16.51
N ASN A 89 4.97 17.41 15.93
CA ASN A 89 4.66 17.42 14.51
C ASN A 89 5.62 18.36 13.80
N ILE A 90 6.13 17.94 12.64
CA ILE A 90 6.88 18.82 11.74
C ILE A 90 6.03 19.02 10.49
N ASP A 91 5.54 20.24 10.31
CA ASP A 91 4.71 20.63 9.19
C ASP A 91 5.58 21.25 8.08
N PHE A 92 5.24 20.89 6.85
CA PHE A 92 5.86 21.40 5.64
C PHE A 92 4.77 21.84 4.68
N GLU A 93 4.96 22.97 4.01
CA GLU A 93 4.00 23.47 3.05
C GLU A 93 4.67 23.90 1.74
N LEU A 94 4.15 23.46 0.62
CA LEU A 94 4.42 24.01 -0.71
C LEU A 94 3.20 24.83 -1.13
N ASN A 95 3.39 26.05 -1.60
CA ASN A 95 2.31 26.86 -2.16
C ASN A 95 2.68 27.48 -3.50
N SER A 96 1.67 27.93 -4.25
CA SER A 96 1.83 28.48 -5.60
C SER A 96 2.58 29.82 -5.65
N ILE A 97 2.64 30.55 -4.54
CA ILE A 97 3.32 31.85 -4.44
C ILE A 97 4.84 31.64 -4.34
N GLN A 98 5.28 30.84 -3.38
CA GLN A 98 6.69 30.64 -3.09
C GLN A 98 7.33 29.62 -4.03
N LYS A 99 6.56 28.61 -4.46
CA LYS A 99 6.99 27.53 -5.38
C LYS A 99 8.17 26.70 -4.84
N GLU A 100 8.38 26.74 -3.53
CA GLU A 100 9.37 25.97 -2.77
C GLU A 100 8.78 25.57 -1.42
N ILE A 101 9.35 24.56 -0.77
CA ILE A 101 8.91 24.16 0.58
C ILE A 101 9.18 25.26 1.60
N ILE A 102 8.16 25.56 2.39
CA ILE A 102 8.16 26.40 3.57
C ILE A 102 8.31 25.50 4.79
N SER A 103 9.51 25.48 5.36
CA SER A 103 9.78 24.82 6.65
C SER A 103 11.14 25.23 7.19
N THR A 104 11.34 25.08 8.51
CA THR A 104 12.63 25.24 9.17
C THR A 104 13.58 24.08 8.90
N ASP A 105 13.07 22.91 8.47
CA ASP A 105 13.85 21.67 8.32
C ASP A 105 13.76 21.08 6.91
N LYS A 106 14.03 21.91 5.88
CA LYS A 106 13.99 21.48 4.46
C LYS A 106 14.91 20.28 4.16
N VAL A 107 15.93 20.05 4.99
CA VAL A 107 16.94 19.00 4.84
C VAL A 107 16.31 17.61 4.87
N VAL A 108 15.30 17.39 5.72
CA VAL A 108 14.61 16.08 5.81
C VAL A 108 13.93 15.71 4.49
N ILE A 109 13.20 16.65 3.87
CA ILE A 109 12.49 16.40 2.61
C ILE A 109 13.48 16.30 1.44
N SER A 110 14.52 17.14 1.42
CA SER A 110 15.60 17.05 0.43
C SER A 110 16.29 15.68 0.48
N ALA A 111 16.62 15.20 1.67
CA ALA A 111 17.22 13.88 1.83
C ALA A 111 16.28 12.76 1.36
N ALA A 112 14.96 12.89 1.58
CA ALA A 112 13.96 11.94 1.09
C ALA A 112 13.82 11.98 -0.43
N ASN A 113 13.86 13.16 -1.05
CA ASN A 113 13.77 13.32 -2.51
C ASN A 113 14.91 12.62 -3.25
N LYS A 114 16.09 12.51 -2.63
CA LYS A 114 17.25 11.78 -3.19
C LYS A 114 16.99 10.30 -3.41
N ILE A 115 16.06 9.70 -2.67
CA ILE A 115 15.70 8.28 -2.82
C ILE A 115 14.97 8.03 -4.15
N LYS A 116 14.38 9.07 -4.76
CA LYS A 116 13.63 9.01 -6.02
C LYS A 116 12.62 7.86 -6.08
N GLY A 117 11.96 7.58 -4.94
CA GLY A 117 10.99 6.50 -4.81
C GLY A 117 9.65 6.74 -5.52
N PHE A 118 9.59 7.57 -6.56
CA PHE A 118 8.39 7.84 -7.33
C PHE A 118 8.39 7.01 -8.60
N PHE A 119 7.44 6.07 -8.67
CA PHE A 119 7.35 5.13 -9.76
C PHE A 119 6.09 5.30 -10.59
N ASP A 120 6.29 5.43 -11.90
CA ASP A 120 5.25 5.37 -12.92
C ASP A 120 5.65 4.28 -13.92
N TYR A 121 4.71 3.36 -14.20
CA TYR A 121 4.84 2.28 -15.18
C TYR A 121 5.34 2.78 -16.56
N ARG A 122 5.01 4.01 -16.96
CA ARG A 122 5.49 4.60 -18.23
C ARG A 122 7.01 4.73 -18.30
N ASN A 123 7.69 4.92 -17.17
CA ASN A 123 9.15 4.97 -17.15
C ASN A 123 9.78 3.58 -17.28
N LEU A 124 9.11 2.51 -16.82
CA LEU A 124 9.56 1.13 -17.07
C LEU A 124 9.49 0.73 -18.53
N LEU A 125 8.48 1.21 -19.26
CA LEU A 125 8.35 0.89 -20.68
C LEU A 125 9.56 1.41 -21.48
N LYS A 126 10.20 2.50 -21.05
CA LYS A 126 11.40 3.04 -21.70
C LYS A 126 12.62 2.11 -21.61
N THR A 127 12.68 1.20 -20.64
CA THR A 127 13.80 0.23 -20.55
C THR A 127 13.64 -0.96 -21.49
N HIS A 128 12.46 -1.14 -22.09
CA HIS A 128 12.12 -2.28 -22.95
C HIS A 128 11.71 -1.87 -24.38
N ILE A 129 11.20 -0.66 -24.55
CA ILE A 129 10.68 -0.13 -25.81
C ILE A 129 11.74 0.78 -26.45
N ASN A 130 12.17 0.43 -27.67
CA ASN A 130 13.03 1.20 -28.59
C ASN A 130 14.55 1.03 -28.52
N HIS A 131 15.07 -0.16 -28.23
CA HIS A 131 16.48 -0.46 -28.50
C HIS A 131 16.64 -1.38 -29.72
N GLU A 132 17.05 -0.85 -30.87
CA GLU A 132 17.34 -1.66 -32.07
C GLU A 132 18.57 -2.59 -31.88
N GLN A 133 19.42 -2.27 -30.90
CA GLN A 133 20.65 -2.98 -30.48
C GLN A 133 20.68 -3.19 -28.95
N GLN A 134 21.81 -3.68 -28.40
CA GLN A 134 21.99 -3.93 -26.96
C GLN A 134 21.58 -2.71 -26.13
N VAL A 135 20.76 -2.94 -25.09
CA VAL A 135 20.22 -1.87 -24.23
C VAL A 135 21.37 -1.24 -23.44
N ASP A 136 21.72 0.00 -23.79
CA ASP A 136 22.68 0.79 -23.01
C ASP A 136 21.94 1.49 -21.87
N LEU A 137 22.12 0.95 -20.68
CA LEU A 137 21.49 1.48 -19.48
C LEU A 137 22.29 2.60 -18.84
N PHE A 138 23.50 2.94 -19.31
CA PHE A 138 24.37 3.89 -18.60
C PHE A 138 23.67 5.23 -18.36
N LYS A 139 23.00 5.76 -19.39
CA LYS A 139 22.31 7.06 -19.27
C LYS A 139 21.15 6.99 -18.29
N ILE A 140 20.32 5.96 -18.37
CA ILE A 140 19.14 5.79 -17.51
C ILE A 140 19.60 5.53 -16.06
N ILE A 141 20.56 4.63 -15.88
CA ILE A 141 21.11 4.28 -14.58
C ILE A 141 21.80 5.47 -13.93
N VAL A 142 22.72 6.18 -14.61
CA VAL A 142 23.51 7.25 -13.99
C VAL A 142 22.72 8.56 -13.85
N HIS A 143 21.91 8.94 -14.84
CA HIS A 143 21.20 10.23 -14.81
C HIS A 143 19.81 10.18 -14.20
N GLU A 144 19.10 9.06 -14.27
CA GLU A 144 17.72 8.98 -13.76
C GLU A 144 17.64 8.23 -12.44
N ILE A 145 18.29 7.06 -12.35
CA ILE A 145 18.08 6.11 -11.25
C ILE A 145 19.07 6.32 -10.10
N LEU A 146 20.37 6.39 -10.40
CA LEU A 146 21.47 6.46 -9.42
C LEU A 146 22.04 7.85 -9.23
N TYR A 147 21.40 8.89 -9.77
CA TYR A 147 21.93 10.24 -9.76
C TYR A 147 22.36 10.69 -8.35
N HIS A 148 21.54 10.40 -7.34
CA HIS A 148 21.81 10.74 -5.95
C HIS A 148 22.44 9.61 -5.11
N SER A 149 22.76 8.46 -5.72
CA SER A 149 23.41 7.37 -5.01
C SER A 149 24.82 7.79 -4.61
N VAL A 150 25.13 7.59 -3.33
CA VAL A 150 26.41 8.03 -2.76
C VAL A 150 27.49 7.02 -3.13
N ASN A 151 28.50 7.50 -3.84
CA ASN A 151 29.72 6.77 -4.09
C ASN A 151 30.59 6.76 -2.83
N ARG A 152 30.87 5.56 -2.33
CA ARG A 152 31.70 5.36 -1.13
C ARG A 152 33.13 5.89 -1.27
N PHE A 153 33.70 5.88 -2.48
CA PHE A 153 35.09 6.30 -2.70
C PHE A 153 35.25 7.82 -2.70
N SER A 154 34.20 8.56 -3.04
CA SER A 154 34.19 10.02 -3.12
C SER A 154 33.35 10.70 -2.03
N ASN A 155 32.43 9.97 -1.39
CA ASN A 155 31.33 10.47 -0.56
C ASN A 155 30.46 11.52 -1.30
N LYS A 156 30.40 11.45 -2.63
CA LYS A 156 29.58 12.32 -3.49
C LYS A 156 28.51 11.51 -4.22
N GLU A 157 27.51 12.22 -4.72
CA GLU A 157 26.44 11.66 -5.54
C GLU A 157 26.98 11.33 -6.95
N ILE A 158 26.79 10.09 -7.41
CA ILE A 158 27.33 9.58 -8.69
C ILE A 158 26.95 10.49 -9.87
N GLY A 159 25.71 10.98 -9.91
CA GLY A 159 25.25 11.86 -10.98
C GLY A 159 25.99 13.19 -11.00
N LYS A 160 26.19 13.83 -9.84
CA LYS A 160 26.97 15.07 -9.72
C LYS A 160 28.44 14.86 -10.07
N GLU A 161 29.00 13.70 -9.73
CA GLU A 161 30.35 13.34 -10.14
C GLU A 161 30.45 13.23 -11.67
N TRP A 162 29.47 12.59 -12.28
CA TRP A 162 29.39 12.45 -13.73
C TRP A 162 29.23 13.80 -14.43
N ASP A 163 28.36 14.67 -13.94
CA ASP A 163 28.18 16.03 -14.46
C ASP A 163 29.48 16.83 -14.39
N ALA A 164 30.21 16.75 -13.26
CA ALA A 164 31.49 17.40 -13.09
C ALA A 164 32.57 16.84 -14.03
N ILE A 165 32.62 15.51 -14.21
CA ILE A 165 33.51 14.86 -15.18
C ILE A 165 33.18 15.31 -16.59
N TYR A 166 31.89 15.40 -16.94
CA TYR A 166 31.45 15.83 -18.26
C TYR A 166 31.82 17.29 -18.52
N GLU A 167 31.54 18.20 -17.59
CA GLU A 167 31.90 19.63 -17.66
C GLU A 167 33.43 19.80 -17.77
N ASP A 168 34.18 19.09 -16.93
CA ASP A 168 35.65 19.12 -16.92
C ASP A 168 36.24 18.63 -18.23
N THR A 169 35.55 17.78 -19.01
CA THR A 169 36.06 17.19 -20.25
C THR A 169 35.56 17.88 -21.53
N HIS A 170 34.36 18.46 -21.50
CA HIS A 170 33.70 19.03 -22.68
C HIS A 170 33.73 20.56 -22.71
N ASP A 171 33.62 21.21 -21.54
CA ASP A 171 33.36 22.64 -21.44
C ASP A 171 34.60 23.43 -20.99
N LYS A 172 35.39 22.86 -20.06
CA LYS A 172 36.59 23.54 -19.53
C LYS A 172 37.81 23.40 -20.45
N LYS A 173 38.71 24.39 -20.33
CA LYS A 173 40.01 24.39 -21.01
C LYS A 173 40.91 23.29 -20.43
N GLN A 174 41.31 22.34 -21.28
CA GLN A 174 42.04 21.13 -20.92
C GLN A 174 43.53 21.39 -20.60
N THR A 175 43.85 21.89 -19.41
CA THR A 175 45.24 21.95 -18.93
C THR A 175 45.77 20.55 -18.58
N THR A 176 47.09 20.32 -18.65
CA THR A 176 47.70 19.01 -18.30
C THR A 176 47.30 18.54 -16.91
N ARG A 177 47.29 19.46 -15.93
CA ARG A 177 46.85 19.19 -14.56
C ARG A 177 45.39 18.74 -14.47
N LEU A 178 44.48 19.40 -15.21
CA LEU A 178 43.07 19.01 -15.24
C LEU A 178 42.89 17.61 -15.84
N LYS A 179 43.60 17.30 -16.93
CA LYS A 179 43.56 15.97 -17.57
C LYS A 179 43.98 14.86 -16.62
N GLU A 180 45.10 15.05 -15.92
CA GLU A 180 45.60 14.09 -14.94
C GLU A 180 44.64 13.94 -13.76
N ALA A 181 44.08 15.06 -13.27
CA ALA A 181 43.08 15.03 -12.21
C ALA A 181 41.83 14.24 -12.62
N THR A 182 41.27 14.48 -13.81
CA THR A 182 40.10 13.73 -14.31
C THR A 182 40.41 12.24 -14.49
N LYS A 183 41.59 11.89 -15.03
CA LYS A 183 42.02 10.49 -15.17
C LYS A 183 42.12 9.77 -13.82
N ASN A 184 42.77 10.41 -12.84
CA ASN A 184 42.91 9.84 -11.50
C ASN A 184 41.55 9.74 -10.81
N TYR A 185 40.68 10.74 -10.98
CA TYR A 185 39.33 10.72 -10.43
C TYR A 185 38.48 9.58 -11.01
N LEU A 186 38.52 9.37 -12.32
CA LEU A 186 37.85 8.25 -12.98
C LEU A 186 38.31 6.90 -12.43
N LYS A 187 39.63 6.73 -12.31
CA LYS A 187 40.26 5.48 -11.87
C LYS A 187 40.01 5.19 -10.38
N ASP A 188 40.21 6.17 -9.51
CA ASP A 188 40.29 5.95 -8.07
C ASP A 188 38.96 6.20 -7.35
N LYS A 189 38.03 6.91 -7.98
CA LYS A 189 36.77 7.36 -7.36
C LYS A 189 35.55 6.87 -8.13
N PHE A 190 35.38 7.31 -9.38
CA PHE A 190 34.12 7.14 -10.10
C PHE A 190 33.87 5.69 -10.54
N ASN A 191 34.81 5.10 -11.30
CA ASN A 191 34.67 3.72 -11.80
C ASN A 191 34.48 2.68 -10.68
N PRO A 192 35.31 2.64 -9.61
CA PRO A 192 35.12 1.65 -8.55
C PRO A 192 33.81 1.86 -7.79
N GLY A 193 33.38 3.11 -7.59
CA GLY A 193 32.10 3.43 -6.96
C GLY A 193 30.89 2.97 -7.77
N LEU A 194 30.90 3.22 -9.08
CA LEU A 194 29.83 2.78 -9.97
C LEU A 194 29.77 1.24 -10.03
N ILE A 195 30.91 0.55 -10.07
CA ILE A 195 30.96 -0.92 -10.03
C ILE A 195 30.33 -1.47 -8.74
N GLU A 196 30.68 -0.92 -7.57
CA GLU A 196 30.12 -1.37 -6.28
C GLU A 196 28.58 -1.21 -6.24
N ILE A 197 28.08 -0.08 -6.74
CA ILE A 197 26.63 0.19 -6.81
C ILE A 197 25.93 -0.76 -7.79
N LEU A 198 26.49 -0.96 -8.99
CA LEU A 198 25.92 -1.87 -10.00
C LEU A 198 25.88 -3.32 -9.49
N GLN A 199 26.92 -3.77 -8.79
CA GLN A 199 26.96 -5.10 -8.18
C GLN A 199 25.87 -5.28 -7.12
N SER A 200 25.63 -4.25 -6.30
CA SER A 200 24.54 -4.27 -5.33
C SER A 200 23.16 -4.31 -6.00
N ILE A 201 22.96 -3.57 -7.10
CA ILE A 201 21.69 -3.64 -7.86
C ILE A 201 21.53 -5.03 -8.44
N GLU A 202 22.58 -5.57 -9.04
CA GLU A 202 22.57 -6.90 -9.66
C GLU A 202 22.17 -7.96 -8.64
N GLN A 203 22.77 -7.93 -7.45
CA GLN A 203 22.46 -8.87 -6.37
C GLN A 203 21.00 -8.78 -5.92
N ASP A 204 20.49 -7.57 -5.69
CA ASP A 204 19.11 -7.36 -5.26
C ASP A 204 18.12 -7.70 -6.37
N THR A 205 18.41 -7.34 -7.62
CA THR A 205 17.57 -7.67 -8.79
C THR A 205 17.46 -9.18 -8.97
N ASN A 206 18.57 -9.91 -8.90
CA ASN A 206 18.58 -11.37 -8.95
C ASN A 206 17.87 -12.01 -7.75
N THR A 207 17.86 -11.34 -6.59
CA THR A 207 17.07 -11.78 -5.42
C THR A 207 15.58 -11.62 -5.67
N PHE A 208 15.15 -10.47 -6.20
CA PHE A 208 13.75 -10.18 -6.49
C PHE A 208 13.20 -11.05 -7.63
N LEU A 209 13.99 -11.31 -8.67
CA LEU A 209 13.61 -12.22 -9.77
C LEU A 209 13.24 -13.63 -9.29
N LYS A 210 13.83 -14.11 -8.18
CA LYS A 210 13.50 -15.41 -7.60
C LYS A 210 12.09 -15.46 -7.02
N TYR A 211 11.56 -14.35 -6.47
CA TYR A 211 10.18 -14.28 -5.99
C TYR A 211 9.18 -14.53 -7.11
N PHE A 212 9.48 -14.04 -8.32
CA PHE A 212 8.65 -14.29 -9.51
C PHE A 212 8.76 -15.73 -10.04
N GLY A 213 9.65 -16.57 -9.48
CA GLY A 213 9.86 -17.94 -9.95
C GLY A 213 10.46 -18.01 -11.36
N ILE A 214 11.09 -16.93 -11.82
CA ILE A 214 11.65 -16.85 -13.17
C ILE A 214 13.10 -17.30 -13.12
N ASN A 215 13.46 -18.26 -13.98
CA ASN A 215 14.84 -18.71 -14.17
C ASN A 215 15.64 -17.73 -15.03
N VAL A 216 15.64 -16.45 -14.65
CA VAL A 216 16.41 -15.38 -15.29
C VAL A 216 17.43 -14.88 -14.27
N ASN A 217 18.69 -14.85 -14.68
CA ASN A 217 19.74 -14.13 -13.96
C ASN A 217 20.20 -12.96 -14.83
N ILE A 218 20.45 -11.84 -14.20
CA ILE A 218 21.02 -10.67 -14.85
C ILE A 218 22.45 -10.45 -14.42
N LYS A 219 23.22 -9.84 -15.32
CA LYS A 219 24.55 -9.30 -15.05
C LYS A 219 24.65 -7.89 -15.63
N LEU A 220 25.03 -6.93 -14.80
CA LEU A 220 25.27 -5.55 -15.22
C LEU A 220 26.75 -5.40 -15.55
N ASP A 221 27.07 -5.41 -16.83
CA ASP A 221 28.46 -5.33 -17.28
C ASP A 221 28.86 -3.88 -17.52
N PHE A 222 29.84 -3.44 -16.74
CA PHE A 222 30.47 -2.13 -16.84
C PHE A 222 31.97 -2.31 -16.66
N ASP A 223 32.73 -1.99 -17.71
CA ASP A 223 34.20 -2.09 -17.69
C ASP A 223 34.79 -0.90 -16.93
N LYS A 224 34.79 0.28 -17.57
CA LYS A 224 35.28 1.54 -17.00
C LYS A 224 34.99 2.69 -17.96
N VAL A 225 34.90 3.90 -17.41
CA VAL A 225 35.00 5.13 -18.20
C VAL A 225 36.47 5.57 -18.28
N GLU A 226 36.93 5.85 -19.49
CA GLU A 226 38.28 6.36 -19.76
C GLU A 226 38.27 7.71 -20.47
N TYR A 227 39.21 8.58 -20.08
CA TYR A 227 39.47 9.83 -20.76
C TYR A 227 40.38 9.63 -21.98
N LEU A 228 39.85 9.94 -23.16
CA LEU A 228 40.57 9.86 -24.44
C LEU A 228 41.04 11.22 -24.99
N GLY A 229 40.56 12.32 -24.43
CA GLY A 229 40.96 13.66 -24.88
C GLY A 229 39.87 14.71 -24.69
N ARG A 230 40.07 15.90 -25.28
CA ARG A 230 39.06 16.97 -25.26
C ARG A 230 37.77 16.44 -25.90
N ARG A 231 36.64 16.50 -25.16
CA ARG A 231 35.34 15.95 -25.59
C ARG A 231 35.36 14.44 -25.91
N GLY A 232 36.34 13.71 -25.38
CA GLY A 232 36.53 12.29 -25.63
C GLY A 232 36.47 11.51 -24.33
N LEU A 233 35.29 10.97 -24.02
CA LEU A 233 35.09 9.93 -23.00
C LEU A 233 34.70 8.63 -23.71
N SER A 234 35.25 7.50 -23.26
CA SER A 234 34.88 6.17 -23.77
C SER A 234 34.49 5.25 -22.62
N GLY A 235 33.71 4.21 -22.92
CA GLY A 235 33.26 3.23 -21.92
C GLY A 235 32.11 3.71 -21.03
N ASN A 236 31.46 4.82 -21.38
CA ASN A 236 30.21 5.29 -20.80
C ASN A 236 28.99 4.46 -21.26
N LYS A 237 29.12 3.13 -21.17
CA LYS A 237 28.10 2.15 -21.56
C LYS A 237 27.96 1.11 -20.46
N THR A 238 26.72 0.75 -20.13
CA THR A 238 26.41 -0.32 -19.18
C THR A 238 25.48 -1.29 -19.88
N SER A 239 25.96 -2.52 -20.08
CA SER A 239 25.21 -3.55 -20.80
C SER A 239 24.45 -4.44 -19.82
N LEU A 240 23.16 -4.63 -20.05
CA LEU A 240 22.35 -5.62 -19.34
C LEU A 240 22.46 -6.97 -20.05
N ASN A 241 23.24 -7.88 -19.47
CA ASN A 241 23.35 -9.25 -19.93
C ASN A 241 22.36 -10.12 -19.18
N ILE A 242 21.62 -10.95 -19.90
CA ILE A 242 20.57 -11.80 -19.31
C ILE A 242 20.82 -13.25 -19.68
N ASP A 243 20.89 -14.09 -18.65
CA ASP A 243 20.96 -15.54 -18.80
C ASP A 243 19.60 -16.13 -18.43
N PHE A 244 19.02 -16.87 -19.36
CA PHE A 244 17.84 -17.69 -19.09
C PHE A 244 18.28 -19.13 -18.84
N TYR A 245 18.03 -19.60 -17.62
CA TYR A 245 18.67 -20.78 -17.04
C TYR A 245 20.21 -20.66 -17.02
N LYS A 246 20.87 -21.20 -18.06
CA LYS A 246 22.33 -21.22 -18.23
C LYS A 246 22.74 -20.73 -19.62
N GLN A 247 21.79 -20.20 -20.40
CA GLN A 247 22.04 -19.74 -21.75
C GLN A 247 21.89 -18.23 -21.83
N HIS A 248 22.89 -17.59 -22.41
CA HIS A 248 22.90 -16.16 -22.63
C HIS A 248 21.93 -15.76 -23.73
N ILE A 249 21.13 -14.71 -23.47
CA ILE A 249 20.21 -14.13 -24.44
C ILE A 249 20.73 -12.77 -24.91
N PRO A 250 21.11 -12.63 -26.19
CA PRO A 250 21.65 -11.37 -26.71
C PRO A 250 20.59 -10.27 -26.87
N LYS A 251 19.31 -10.62 -27.11
CA LYS A 251 18.19 -9.67 -27.25
C LYS A 251 17.00 -10.09 -26.39
N HIS A 252 17.09 -9.85 -25.09
CA HIS A 252 16.08 -10.30 -24.12
C HIS A 252 14.68 -9.73 -24.39
N GLN A 253 14.59 -8.47 -24.85
CA GLN A 253 13.33 -7.80 -25.19
C GLN A 253 12.48 -8.53 -26.26
N ASN A 254 13.12 -9.30 -27.14
CA ASN A 254 12.44 -10.05 -28.20
C ASN A 254 12.20 -11.53 -27.83
N PHE A 255 12.82 -12.01 -26.75
CA PHE A 255 12.81 -13.42 -26.37
C PHE A 255 11.94 -13.67 -25.14
N LEU A 256 12.01 -12.79 -24.13
CA LEU A 256 11.19 -12.89 -22.94
C LEU A 256 9.77 -12.40 -23.26
N ASN A 257 8.77 -13.05 -22.66
CA ASN A 257 7.40 -12.58 -22.73
C ASN A 257 7.18 -11.35 -21.83
N GLU A 258 6.08 -10.64 -22.04
CA GLU A 258 5.73 -9.41 -21.31
C GLU A 258 5.74 -9.60 -19.79
N ALA A 259 5.25 -10.74 -19.29
CA ALA A 259 5.24 -11.03 -17.86
C ALA A 259 6.67 -11.08 -17.28
N ARG A 260 7.62 -11.69 -17.98
CA ARG A 260 9.03 -11.77 -17.55
C ARG A 260 9.75 -10.43 -17.71
N LEU A 261 9.48 -9.70 -18.79
CA LEU A 261 10.02 -8.35 -18.97
C LEU A 261 9.53 -7.42 -17.85
N THR A 262 8.24 -7.48 -17.52
CA THR A 262 7.67 -6.71 -16.41
C THR A 262 8.30 -7.06 -15.06
N ALA A 263 8.47 -8.36 -14.78
CA ALA A 263 9.12 -8.81 -13.54
C ALA A 263 10.58 -8.34 -13.44
N LEU A 264 11.32 -8.37 -14.55
CA LEU A 264 12.67 -7.83 -14.65
C LEU A 264 12.69 -6.32 -14.40
N ALA A 265 11.79 -5.58 -15.06
CA ALA A 265 11.64 -4.14 -14.94
C ALA A 265 11.44 -3.72 -13.47
N ILE A 266 10.47 -4.36 -12.81
CA ILE A 266 10.12 -4.13 -11.40
C ILE A 266 11.28 -4.49 -10.48
N SER A 267 11.92 -5.64 -10.71
CA SER A 267 13.04 -6.09 -9.89
C SER A 267 14.21 -5.11 -9.95
N LEU A 268 14.58 -4.67 -11.16
CA LEU A 268 15.66 -3.70 -11.37
C LEU A 268 15.34 -2.35 -10.71
N TYR A 269 14.10 -1.89 -10.86
CA TYR A 269 13.67 -0.63 -10.26
C TYR A 269 13.68 -0.68 -8.73
N LEU A 270 13.02 -1.68 -8.13
CA LEU A 270 13.00 -1.83 -6.67
C LEU A 270 14.42 -2.00 -6.11
N ALA A 271 15.29 -2.74 -6.80
CA ALA A 271 16.68 -2.90 -6.40
C ALA A 271 17.41 -1.56 -6.40
N SER A 272 17.16 -0.73 -7.41
CA SER A 272 17.79 0.59 -7.48
C SER A 272 17.35 1.55 -6.39
N ILE A 273 16.07 1.53 -5.99
CA ILE A 273 15.57 2.33 -4.86
C ILE A 273 16.20 1.89 -3.55
N LYS A 274 16.36 0.58 -3.39
CA LYS A 274 16.92 -0.02 -2.18
C LYS A 274 18.38 0.41 -1.98
N ILE A 275 19.10 0.75 -3.05
CA ILE A 275 20.42 1.40 -2.95
C ILE A 275 20.27 2.88 -2.64
N ASN A 276 20.03 3.20 -1.38
CA ASN A 276 20.27 4.54 -0.82
C ASN A 276 20.31 4.50 0.71
N PRO A 277 21.46 4.11 1.32
CA PRO A 277 21.57 3.95 2.76
C PRO A 277 21.85 5.29 3.45
N THR A 278 20.94 6.26 3.36
CA THR A 278 21.01 7.42 4.25
C THR A 278 20.23 7.10 5.53
N LYS A 279 20.97 6.90 6.62
CA LYS A 279 20.41 6.66 7.95
C LYS A 279 19.63 7.89 8.44
N GLY A 280 18.51 7.66 9.10
CA GLY A 280 17.68 8.72 9.70
C GLY A 280 16.82 9.54 8.74
N VAL A 281 16.83 9.24 7.44
CA VAL A 281 16.04 9.94 6.42
C VAL A 281 14.68 9.28 6.22
N LEU A 282 13.65 10.10 5.94
CA LEU A 282 12.34 9.63 5.50
C LEU A 282 12.47 8.85 4.18
N LYS A 283 12.13 7.56 4.22
CA LYS A 283 12.15 6.67 3.05
C LYS A 283 10.71 6.51 2.54
N ILE A 284 10.44 7.01 1.35
CA ILE A 284 9.12 6.92 0.71
C ILE A 284 9.20 6.17 -0.61
N LEU A 285 8.21 5.32 -0.86
CA LEU A 285 7.99 4.63 -2.12
C LEU A 285 6.55 4.90 -2.57
N VAL A 286 6.38 5.66 -3.65
CA VAL A 286 5.09 5.99 -4.26
C VAL A 286 4.96 5.23 -5.58
N LEU A 287 3.95 4.38 -5.67
CA LEU A 287 3.72 3.45 -6.76
C LEU A 287 2.38 3.79 -7.44
N ASP A 288 2.42 4.44 -8.61
CA ASP A 288 1.20 4.82 -9.33
C ASP A 288 0.82 3.82 -10.41
N ASP A 289 -0.39 3.29 -10.29
CA ASP A 289 -1.04 2.43 -11.29
C ASP A 289 -0.12 1.34 -11.86
N LEU A 290 0.67 0.71 -10.97
CA LEU A 290 1.62 -0.36 -11.28
C LEU A 290 1.06 -1.50 -12.13
N LEU A 291 -0.26 -1.70 -12.07
CA LEU A 291 -0.94 -2.86 -12.63
C LEU A 291 -1.55 -2.68 -14.01
N ILE A 292 -1.48 -1.50 -14.65
CA ILE A 292 -2.09 -1.33 -15.98
C ILE A 292 -1.52 -2.35 -17.00
N GLY A 293 -0.35 -2.95 -16.73
CA GLY A 293 0.24 -4.02 -17.55
C GLY A 293 0.72 -5.26 -16.82
N LEU A 294 0.41 -5.45 -15.52
CA LEU A 294 0.99 -6.55 -14.75
C LEU A 294 0.14 -7.83 -14.83
N ASP A 295 0.76 -8.92 -15.31
CA ASP A 295 0.19 -10.25 -15.33
C ASP A 295 -0.22 -10.71 -13.91
N MET A 296 -1.34 -11.42 -13.79
CA MET A 296 -1.85 -11.95 -12.51
C MET A 296 -0.80 -12.77 -11.76
N SER A 297 0.08 -13.47 -12.48
CA SER A 297 1.16 -14.27 -11.90
C SER A 297 2.22 -13.45 -11.16
N ASN A 298 2.40 -12.18 -11.51
CA ASN A 298 3.40 -11.30 -10.90
C ASN A 298 2.87 -10.53 -9.67
N ARG A 299 1.55 -10.54 -9.43
CA ARG A 299 0.88 -9.74 -8.40
C ARG A 299 1.32 -10.11 -6.99
N LEU A 300 1.26 -11.41 -6.63
CA LEU A 300 1.66 -11.89 -5.31
C LEU A 300 3.18 -11.76 -5.08
N PRO A 301 4.05 -12.18 -6.01
CA PRO A 301 5.50 -11.96 -5.88
C PRO A 301 5.89 -10.51 -5.59
N LEU A 302 5.21 -9.54 -6.24
CA LEU A 302 5.44 -8.12 -5.97
C LEU A 302 5.08 -7.75 -4.52
N LEU A 303 3.96 -8.24 -3.98
CA LEU A 303 3.58 -7.99 -2.60
C LEU A 303 4.55 -8.62 -1.61
N ASP A 304 5.04 -9.82 -1.91
CA ASP A 304 6.06 -10.50 -1.10
C ASP A 304 7.38 -9.69 -1.08
N ILE A 305 7.84 -9.18 -2.23
CA ILE A 305 9.03 -8.31 -2.29
C ILE A 305 8.81 -7.03 -1.47
N ILE A 306 7.67 -6.37 -1.65
CA ILE A 306 7.32 -5.15 -0.90
C ILE A 306 7.34 -5.43 0.60
N LYS A 307 6.73 -6.55 1.02
CA LYS A 307 6.68 -6.95 2.42
C LYS A 307 8.08 -7.20 2.97
N ASP A 308 8.82 -8.11 2.37
CA ASP A 308 10.06 -8.66 2.94
C ASP A 308 11.24 -7.68 2.85
N HIS A 309 11.24 -6.78 1.86
CA HIS A 309 12.39 -5.90 1.59
C HIS A 309 12.14 -4.42 1.86
N PHE A 310 10.90 -3.99 2.04
CA PHE A 310 10.58 -2.56 2.25
C PHE A 310 9.76 -2.31 3.53
N VAL A 311 8.90 -3.24 3.95
CA VAL A 311 8.01 -3.07 5.11
C VAL A 311 8.55 -3.78 6.36
N GLU A 312 8.77 -5.10 6.28
CA GLU A 312 9.21 -5.96 7.39
C GLU A 312 10.73 -5.99 7.56
N VAL A 313 11.36 -4.83 7.34
CA VAL A 313 12.78 -4.60 7.56
C VAL A 313 13.03 -3.84 8.86
N LYS A 314 14.31 -3.70 9.22
CA LYS A 314 14.75 -2.88 10.37
C LYS A 314 14.18 -1.48 10.25
N THR A 315 13.83 -0.87 11.38
CA THR A 315 13.16 0.45 11.42
C THR A 315 13.91 1.53 10.64
N ASP A 316 15.25 1.51 10.66
CA ASP A 316 16.09 2.48 9.94
C ASP A 316 16.04 2.31 8.43
N ASP A 317 15.74 1.11 7.93
CA ASP A 317 15.70 0.76 6.51
C ASP A 317 14.28 0.73 5.95
N ARG A 318 13.27 0.87 6.83
CA ARG A 318 11.85 0.73 6.49
C ARG A 318 11.35 1.89 5.64
N PHE A 319 10.65 1.55 4.57
CA PHE A 319 9.97 2.50 3.71
C PHE A 319 8.53 2.76 4.20
N GLN A 320 8.03 3.95 3.91
CA GLN A 320 6.61 4.24 3.89
C GLN A 320 6.12 4.16 2.45
N ILE A 321 5.11 3.33 2.22
CA ILE A 321 4.65 3.01 0.86
C ILE A 321 3.31 3.67 0.61
N ILE A 322 3.16 4.31 -0.55
CA ILE A 322 1.91 4.86 -1.05
C ILE A 322 1.64 4.19 -2.39
N MET A 323 0.59 3.39 -2.50
CA MET A 323 0.18 2.74 -3.74
C MET A 323 -1.16 3.30 -4.19
N THR A 324 -1.28 3.59 -5.48
CA THR A 324 -2.54 4.04 -6.11
C THR A 324 -2.93 3.04 -7.20
N THR A 325 -4.23 2.75 -7.32
CA THR A 325 -4.74 1.85 -8.34
C THR A 325 -6.15 2.21 -8.80
N TYR A 326 -6.47 1.92 -10.07
CA TYR A 326 -7.85 1.84 -10.55
C TYR A 326 -8.44 0.42 -10.51
N ASP A 327 -7.65 -0.63 -10.25
CA ASP A 327 -8.12 -2.01 -10.21
C ASP A 327 -8.67 -2.35 -8.81
N LYS A 328 -10.00 -2.48 -8.69
CA LYS A 328 -10.68 -2.82 -7.43
C LYS A 328 -10.29 -4.21 -6.92
N VAL A 329 -10.06 -5.18 -7.82
CA VAL A 329 -9.64 -6.54 -7.44
C VAL A 329 -8.26 -6.51 -6.81
N TRP A 330 -7.35 -5.71 -7.36
CA TRP A 330 -6.03 -5.51 -6.76
C TRP A 330 -6.12 -4.82 -5.41
N TYR A 331 -6.91 -3.76 -5.29
CA TYR A 331 -7.12 -3.08 -4.02
C TYR A 331 -7.58 -4.04 -2.92
N GLU A 332 -8.58 -4.89 -3.21
CA GLU A 332 -9.05 -5.89 -2.24
C GLU A 332 -7.98 -6.96 -1.96
N LEU A 333 -7.17 -7.35 -2.95
CA LEU A 333 -6.06 -8.28 -2.74
C LEU A 333 -5.00 -7.69 -1.79
N VAL A 334 -4.55 -6.45 -2.02
CA VAL A 334 -3.59 -5.75 -1.15
C VAL A 334 -4.15 -5.59 0.25
N LYS A 335 -5.44 -5.23 0.35
CA LYS A 335 -6.17 -5.11 1.62
C LYS A 335 -6.21 -6.41 2.40
N SER A 336 -6.52 -7.52 1.72
CA SER A 336 -6.51 -8.84 2.33
C SER A 336 -5.11 -9.31 2.71
N TYR A 337 -4.10 -8.95 1.93
CA TYR A 337 -2.73 -9.41 2.11
C TYR A 337 -2.04 -8.71 3.30
N PHE A 338 -2.09 -7.37 3.35
CA PHE A 338 -1.39 -6.61 4.40
C PHE A 338 -2.24 -6.31 5.65
N GLY A 339 -3.56 -6.20 5.52
CA GLY A 339 -4.44 -5.82 6.62
C GLY A 339 -4.23 -4.39 7.16
N PRO A 340 -5.05 -3.94 8.12
CA PRO A 340 -5.12 -2.53 8.54
C PRO A 340 -4.09 -2.10 9.61
N GLU A 341 -3.20 -3.01 10.02
CA GLU A 341 -2.24 -2.75 11.10
C GLU A 341 -1.19 -1.71 10.66
N GLN A 342 -0.53 -1.94 9.53
CA GLN A 342 0.50 -1.04 8.99
C GLN A 342 0.05 -0.26 7.76
N TRP A 343 -1.17 -0.51 7.26
CA TRP A 343 -1.71 0.06 6.04
C TRP A 343 -3.04 0.75 6.29
N LYS A 344 -3.23 1.89 5.64
CA LYS A 344 -4.49 2.63 5.51
C LYS A 344 -5.04 2.39 4.12
N PHE A 345 -6.32 2.04 4.05
CA PHE A 345 -7.03 1.79 2.80
C PHE A 345 -8.00 2.95 2.58
N VAL A 346 -7.91 3.59 1.41
CA VAL A 346 -8.70 4.77 1.07
C VAL A 346 -9.27 4.59 -0.32
N GLU A 347 -10.52 5.00 -0.50
CA GLU A 347 -11.18 5.01 -1.79
C GLU A 347 -11.45 6.46 -2.21
N VAL A 348 -11.18 6.78 -3.47
CA VAL A 348 -11.41 8.12 -4.03
C VAL A 348 -12.29 8.00 -5.25
N TYR A 349 -13.44 8.66 -5.19
CA TYR A 349 -14.44 8.69 -6.24
C TYR A 349 -14.50 10.06 -6.91
N SER A 350 -14.95 10.11 -8.15
CA SER A 350 -15.28 11.39 -8.79
C SER A 350 -16.73 11.78 -8.44
N ARG A 351 -16.97 13.07 -8.17
CA ARG A 351 -18.33 13.62 -8.05
C ARG A 351 -18.44 14.94 -8.80
N CYS A 352 -19.45 15.06 -9.65
CA CYS A 352 -19.91 16.34 -10.19
C CYS A 352 -20.82 17.03 -9.16
N LEU A 353 -20.68 18.34 -8.96
CA LEU A 353 -21.60 19.11 -8.12
C LEU A 353 -22.98 19.28 -8.78
N HIS A 354 -23.03 19.39 -10.11
CA HIS A 354 -24.23 19.35 -10.96
C HIS A 354 -23.94 18.58 -12.27
N ASP A 355 -24.97 18.17 -13.02
CA ASP A 355 -24.83 17.32 -14.22
C ASP A 355 -23.96 17.94 -15.34
N GLU A 356 -23.78 19.26 -15.35
CA GLU A 356 -22.87 20.00 -16.26
C GLU A 356 -21.64 20.60 -15.55
N ASP A 357 -21.42 20.25 -14.29
CA ASP A 357 -20.33 20.80 -13.48
C ASP A 357 -19.06 19.93 -13.56
N PHE A 358 -17.93 20.49 -13.15
CA PHE A 358 -16.67 19.77 -13.14
C PHE A 358 -16.60 18.72 -12.02
N GLU A 359 -15.79 17.70 -12.28
CA GLU A 359 -15.55 16.60 -11.38
C GLU A 359 -14.57 16.96 -10.25
N ILE A 360 -14.93 16.61 -9.00
CA ILE A 360 -14.09 16.82 -7.82
C ILE A 360 -13.87 15.47 -7.11
N PRO A 361 -12.64 15.17 -6.67
CA PRO A 361 -12.34 14.00 -5.85
C PRO A 361 -13.15 13.98 -4.54
N ILE A 362 -13.73 12.83 -4.20
CA ILE A 362 -14.31 12.53 -2.89
C ILE A 362 -13.49 11.43 -2.25
N ILE A 363 -12.77 11.80 -1.19
CA ILE A 363 -11.98 10.88 -0.39
C ILE A 363 -12.90 10.20 0.63
N LYS A 364 -13.10 8.89 0.46
CA LYS A 364 -13.72 8.03 1.45
C LYS A 364 -12.62 7.31 2.21
N HIS A 365 -12.35 7.79 3.43
CA HIS A 365 -11.58 7.01 4.38
C HIS A 365 -12.37 5.76 4.73
N ASP A 366 -11.74 4.59 4.63
CA ASP A 366 -12.33 3.34 5.08
C ASP A 366 -12.34 3.32 6.62
N ASN A 367 -13.25 4.10 7.20
CA ASN A 367 -13.49 4.12 8.64
C ASN A 367 -14.20 2.83 9.09
N GLY A 368 -14.51 1.91 8.17
CA GLY A 368 -15.37 0.76 8.39
C GLY A 368 -16.86 1.13 8.37
N TYR A 369 -17.70 0.12 8.23
CA TYR A 369 -19.15 0.31 8.12
C TYR A 369 -19.79 0.83 9.43
N LEU A 370 -19.19 0.56 10.61
CA LEU A 370 -19.70 1.03 11.91
C LEU A 370 -19.61 2.57 12.08
N PRO A 371 -18.46 3.22 11.85
CA PRO A 371 -18.40 4.69 11.86
C PRO A 371 -19.28 5.36 10.79
N LEU A 372 -19.42 4.77 9.60
CA LEU A 372 -20.36 5.23 8.57
C LEU A 372 -21.80 5.18 9.09
N ALA A 373 -22.20 4.07 9.71
CA ALA A 373 -23.51 3.95 10.35
C ALA A 373 -23.74 5.01 11.44
N LYS A 374 -22.73 5.27 12.29
CA LYS A 374 -22.79 6.32 13.32
C LYS A 374 -22.90 7.72 12.71
N LYS A 375 -22.21 8.00 11.59
CA LYS A 375 -22.29 9.27 10.87
C LYS A 375 -23.70 9.49 10.31
N HIS A 376 -24.24 8.53 9.57
CA HIS A 376 -25.60 8.63 9.01
C HIS A 376 -26.66 8.74 10.11
N LEU A 377 -26.47 8.06 11.25
CA LEU A 377 -27.34 8.22 12.41
C LEU A 377 -27.30 9.66 12.95
N ALA A 378 -26.12 10.29 13.04
CA ALA A 378 -25.97 11.68 13.48
C ALA A 378 -26.60 12.67 12.50
N GLU A 379 -26.56 12.37 11.19
CA GLU A 379 -27.23 13.12 10.13
C GLU A 379 -28.74 12.83 10.03
N LYS A 380 -29.28 11.96 10.92
CA LYS A 380 -30.67 11.47 10.92
C LYS A 380 -31.08 10.70 9.65
N ASP A 381 -30.13 10.21 8.87
CA ASP A 381 -30.37 9.27 7.78
C ASP A 381 -30.42 7.83 8.32
N PHE A 382 -31.58 7.47 8.88
CA PHE A 382 -31.81 6.18 9.52
C PHE A 382 -31.70 5.00 8.56
N LYS A 383 -32.14 5.17 7.31
CA LYS A 383 -32.10 4.11 6.30
C LYS A 383 -30.67 3.79 5.90
N ALA A 384 -29.85 4.79 5.58
CA ALA A 384 -28.45 4.56 5.28
C ALA A 384 -27.71 3.96 6.47
N SER A 385 -27.98 4.45 7.69
CA SER A 385 -27.40 3.89 8.92
C SER A 385 -27.70 2.38 9.05
N ALA A 386 -28.96 1.96 8.89
CA ALA A 386 -29.37 0.57 8.95
C ALA A 386 -28.69 -0.31 7.88
N VAL A 387 -28.56 0.19 6.65
CA VAL A 387 -27.91 -0.53 5.54
C VAL A 387 -26.43 -0.78 5.83
N TYR A 388 -25.70 0.22 6.34
CA TYR A 388 -24.30 0.05 6.72
C TYR A 388 -24.12 -0.91 7.90
N ILE A 389 -25.00 -0.84 8.90
CA ILE A 389 -25.02 -1.78 10.03
C ILE A 389 -25.22 -3.22 9.55
N ARG A 390 -26.19 -3.43 8.64
CA ARG A 390 -26.44 -4.75 8.05
C ARG A 390 -25.20 -5.24 7.30
N THR A 391 -24.60 -4.37 6.48
CA THR A 391 -23.39 -4.70 5.72
C THR A 391 -22.23 -5.12 6.64
N GLU A 392 -22.02 -4.42 7.75
CA GLU A 392 -21.03 -4.82 8.76
C GLU A 392 -21.37 -6.16 9.37
N PHE A 393 -22.63 -6.38 9.76
CA PHE A 393 -23.07 -7.65 10.33
C PHE A 393 -22.78 -8.82 9.37
N GLU A 394 -23.12 -8.68 8.09
CA GLU A 394 -22.86 -9.70 7.07
C GLU A 394 -21.36 -9.98 6.88
N ARG A 395 -20.53 -8.93 6.93
CA ARG A 395 -19.07 -9.05 6.89
C ARG A 395 -18.54 -9.81 8.11
N LEU A 396 -19.02 -9.48 9.31
CA LEU A 396 -18.58 -10.09 10.56
C LEU A 396 -18.93 -11.58 10.62
N VAL A 397 -20.18 -11.97 10.30
CA VAL A 397 -20.58 -13.39 10.34
C VAL A 397 -19.80 -14.24 9.34
N LYS A 398 -19.54 -13.73 8.13
CA LYS A 398 -18.67 -14.40 7.15
C LYS A 398 -17.24 -14.54 7.67
N THR A 399 -16.69 -13.48 8.25
CA THR A 399 -15.33 -13.48 8.82
C THR A 399 -15.18 -14.46 9.98
N ILE A 400 -16.18 -14.53 10.87
CA ILE A 400 -16.19 -15.48 11.99
C ILE A 400 -16.23 -16.90 11.44
N CYS A 401 -17.14 -17.22 10.52
CA CYS A 401 -17.26 -18.56 9.95
C CYS A 401 -16.00 -18.99 9.19
N ASP A 402 -15.37 -18.10 8.43
CA ASP A 402 -14.14 -18.39 7.69
C ASP A 402 -12.96 -18.66 8.64
N LYS A 403 -12.67 -17.72 9.55
CA LYS A 403 -11.54 -17.85 10.49
C LYS A 403 -11.69 -19.03 11.44
N GLN A 404 -12.91 -19.29 11.89
CA GLN A 404 -13.19 -20.46 12.71
C GLN A 404 -13.41 -21.71 11.87
N ARG A 405 -13.49 -21.69 10.53
CA ARG A 405 -13.88 -22.86 9.72
C ARG A 405 -15.16 -23.53 10.26
N ILE A 406 -16.20 -22.72 10.47
CA ILE A 406 -17.51 -23.19 10.91
C ILE A 406 -18.23 -23.82 9.70
N PRO A 407 -18.72 -25.05 9.80
CA PRO A 407 -19.60 -25.64 8.78
C PRO A 407 -20.85 -24.79 8.54
N VAL A 408 -21.04 -24.36 7.29
CA VAL A 408 -22.23 -23.63 6.82
C VAL A 408 -22.83 -24.42 5.66
N SER A 409 -24.14 -24.30 5.45
CA SER A 409 -24.83 -24.95 4.32
C SER A 409 -24.18 -24.55 2.99
N TYR A 410 -23.70 -25.55 2.24
CA TYR A 410 -23.12 -25.33 0.92
C TYR A 410 -24.22 -25.11 -0.11
N ARG A 411 -24.12 -24.03 -0.89
CA ARG A 411 -24.90 -23.82 -2.11
C ARG A 411 -23.95 -23.50 -3.26
N LYS A 412 -24.23 -24.07 -4.43
CA LYS A 412 -23.40 -23.90 -5.64
C LYS A 412 -23.34 -22.44 -6.10
N ASN A 413 -24.43 -21.70 -5.90
CA ASN A 413 -24.50 -20.27 -6.17
C ASN A 413 -24.31 -19.50 -4.86
N GLN A 414 -23.22 -18.74 -4.77
CA GLN A 414 -22.87 -17.99 -3.56
C GLN A 414 -23.90 -16.89 -3.23
N LYS A 415 -24.67 -16.41 -4.23
CA LYS A 415 -25.76 -15.44 -4.03
C LYS A 415 -26.94 -16.02 -3.24
N GLU A 416 -27.06 -17.33 -3.17
CA GLU A 416 -28.13 -18.01 -2.41
C GLU A 416 -27.75 -18.29 -0.96
N VAL A 417 -26.48 -18.10 -0.59
CA VAL A 417 -26.03 -18.21 0.80
C VAL A 417 -26.29 -16.88 1.49
N THR A 418 -27.24 -16.90 2.42
CA THR A 418 -27.72 -15.72 3.14
C THR A 418 -26.92 -15.48 4.41
N SER A 419 -26.96 -14.26 4.95
CA SER A 419 -26.37 -13.94 6.25
C SER A 419 -27.01 -14.73 7.40
N ASP A 420 -28.26 -15.16 7.22
CA ASP A 420 -28.97 -16.08 8.11
C ASP A 420 -28.29 -17.44 8.21
N ASP A 421 -27.83 -18.01 7.09
CA ASP A 421 -27.14 -19.30 7.08
C ASP A 421 -25.85 -19.25 7.92
N PHE A 422 -25.09 -18.15 7.80
CA PHE A 422 -23.90 -17.92 8.62
C PHE A 422 -24.24 -17.68 10.09
N TRP A 423 -25.25 -16.87 10.37
CA TRP A 423 -25.65 -16.55 11.75
C TRP A 423 -26.16 -17.79 12.50
N ASN A 424 -27.00 -18.60 11.86
CA ASN A 424 -27.52 -19.84 12.43
C ASN A 424 -26.38 -20.82 12.74
N ALA A 425 -25.37 -20.90 11.87
CA ALA A 425 -24.19 -21.71 12.13
C ALA A 425 -23.41 -21.22 13.36
N ILE A 426 -23.25 -19.90 13.53
CA ILE A 426 -22.59 -19.32 14.71
C ILE A 426 -23.41 -19.59 15.98
N GLU A 427 -24.73 -19.33 15.97
CA GLU A 427 -25.65 -19.54 17.10
C GLU A 427 -25.63 -21.00 17.59
N LEU A 428 -25.59 -21.97 16.67
CA LEU A 428 -25.64 -23.39 17.02
C LEU A 428 -24.28 -23.98 17.41
N GLN A 429 -23.20 -23.51 16.79
CA GLN A 429 -21.89 -24.20 16.83
C GLN A 429 -20.82 -23.47 17.65
N THR A 430 -21.11 -22.31 18.21
CA THR A 430 -20.15 -21.54 19.03
C THR A 430 -20.66 -21.31 20.46
N ASP A 431 -19.75 -20.93 21.36
CA ASP A 431 -20.05 -20.51 22.73
C ASP A 431 -20.20 -18.98 22.88
N LEU A 432 -20.68 -18.31 21.82
CA LEU A 432 -20.95 -16.88 21.86
C LEU A 432 -21.89 -16.53 23.02
N ASP A 433 -21.68 -15.35 23.61
CA ASP A 433 -22.48 -14.86 24.73
C ASP A 433 -24.00 -14.95 24.42
N PRO A 434 -24.78 -15.72 25.20
CA PRO A 434 -26.22 -15.87 24.99
C PRO A 434 -26.97 -14.53 24.97
N ASP A 435 -26.52 -13.55 25.75
CA ASP A 435 -27.13 -12.22 25.77
C ASP A 435 -26.89 -11.48 24.45
N LEU A 436 -25.68 -11.60 23.89
CA LEU A 436 -25.33 -11.01 22.59
C LEU A 436 -26.11 -11.69 21.45
N ILE A 437 -26.29 -13.01 21.49
CA ILE A 437 -27.12 -13.75 20.52
C ILE A 437 -28.56 -13.21 20.54
N LYS A 438 -29.14 -13.08 21.73
CA LYS A 438 -30.50 -12.57 21.91
C LYS A 438 -30.64 -11.14 21.40
N GLN A 439 -29.70 -10.26 21.72
CA GLN A 439 -29.69 -8.86 21.25
C GLN A 439 -29.63 -8.79 19.72
N ILE A 440 -28.69 -9.50 19.09
CA ILE A 440 -28.55 -9.50 17.63
C ILE A 440 -29.81 -10.05 16.95
N LYS A 441 -30.44 -11.10 17.50
CA LYS A 441 -31.68 -11.66 16.95
C LYS A 441 -32.82 -10.63 16.94
N ILE A 442 -32.97 -9.88 18.03
CA ILE A 442 -33.95 -8.78 18.13
C ILE A 442 -33.63 -7.69 17.09
N HIS A 443 -32.38 -7.20 17.07
CA HIS A 443 -31.99 -6.12 16.18
C HIS A 443 -32.06 -6.48 14.70
N ARG A 444 -31.84 -7.75 14.33
CA ARG A 444 -32.01 -8.22 12.95
C ARG A 444 -33.47 -8.09 12.50
N GLY A 445 -34.41 -8.52 13.34
CA GLY A 445 -35.84 -8.45 13.04
C GLY A 445 -36.40 -7.03 13.05
N VAL A 446 -35.90 -6.15 13.93
CA VAL A 446 -36.46 -4.82 14.16
C VAL A 446 -35.80 -3.72 13.31
N VAL A 447 -34.50 -3.85 13.02
CA VAL A 447 -33.73 -2.79 12.35
C VAL A 447 -33.16 -3.28 11.01
N MET A 448 -32.39 -4.36 10.98
CA MET A 448 -31.65 -4.73 9.76
C MET A 448 -32.56 -5.19 8.62
N ASN A 449 -33.61 -5.96 8.92
CA ASN A 449 -34.56 -6.45 7.93
C ASN A 449 -35.56 -5.37 7.49
N PRO A 450 -36.24 -4.63 8.39
CA PRO A 450 -37.28 -3.68 8.01
C PRO A 450 -36.76 -2.50 7.17
N PHE A 451 -35.60 -1.93 7.53
CA PHE A 451 -35.02 -0.81 6.75
C PHE A 451 -34.52 -1.20 5.35
N SER A 452 -34.40 -2.50 5.07
CA SER A 452 -34.07 -3.01 3.74
C SER A 452 -35.31 -3.18 2.84
N HIS A 453 -36.51 -3.13 3.42
CA HIS A 453 -37.81 -3.23 2.73
C HIS A 453 -38.60 -1.92 2.89
N TYR A 454 -39.60 -1.68 2.04
CA TYR A 454 -40.39 -0.44 2.04
C TYR A 454 -41.44 -0.49 3.15
N ASP A 455 -41.03 -0.51 4.42
CA ASP A 455 -41.94 -0.60 5.57
C ASP A 455 -41.58 0.51 6.58
N LEU A 456 -42.04 1.73 6.28
CA LEU A 456 -41.65 2.99 6.94
C LEU A 456 -42.69 3.52 7.94
N GLU A 457 -43.61 2.69 8.42
CA GLU A 457 -44.72 3.14 9.29
C GLU A 457 -44.39 3.25 10.79
N LYS A 458 -43.12 3.18 11.22
CA LYS A 458 -42.77 3.27 12.66
C LYS A 458 -41.91 4.50 13.01
N PRO A 459 -42.29 5.32 14.00
CA PRO A 459 -41.60 6.57 14.31
C PRO A 459 -40.42 6.48 15.32
N GLU A 460 -40.04 5.31 15.84
CA GLU A 460 -39.11 5.20 17.01
C GLU A 460 -37.73 4.54 16.74
N PHE A 461 -37.15 4.72 15.55
CA PHE A 461 -35.96 3.94 15.15
C PHE A 461 -34.61 4.40 15.69
N GLU A 462 -34.45 5.65 16.17
CA GLU A 462 -33.12 6.16 16.54
C GLU A 462 -32.49 5.38 17.70
N LYS A 463 -33.30 5.05 18.72
CA LYS A 463 -32.87 4.26 19.87
C LYS A 463 -32.51 2.83 19.46
N GLU A 464 -33.36 2.20 18.65
CA GLU A 464 -33.14 0.85 18.15
C GLU A 464 -31.89 0.75 17.27
N LEU A 465 -31.62 1.77 16.46
CA LEU A 465 -30.40 1.89 15.66
C LEU A 465 -29.15 2.04 16.55
N ARG A 466 -29.18 2.88 17.59
CA ARG A 466 -28.06 2.98 18.55
C ARG A 466 -27.79 1.66 19.26
N ASP A 467 -28.84 0.98 19.72
CA ASP A 467 -28.71 -0.30 20.40
C ASP A 467 -28.17 -1.37 19.43
N THR A 468 -28.60 -1.34 18.17
CA THR A 468 -28.09 -2.23 17.12
C THR A 468 -26.62 -1.98 16.82
N ILE A 469 -26.19 -0.72 16.66
CA ILE A 469 -24.78 -0.34 16.47
C ILE A 469 -23.94 -0.88 17.63
N THR A 470 -24.43 -0.73 18.86
CA THR A 470 -23.73 -1.19 20.07
C THR A 470 -23.58 -2.72 20.06
N SER A 471 -24.63 -3.45 19.68
CA SER A 471 -24.60 -4.92 19.59
C SER A 471 -23.65 -5.42 18.49
N VAL A 472 -23.66 -4.80 17.31
CA VAL A 472 -22.73 -5.15 16.22
C VAL A 472 -21.28 -4.79 16.59
N GLU A 473 -21.07 -3.69 17.32
CA GLU A 473 -19.75 -3.33 17.85
C GLU A 473 -19.27 -4.31 18.94
N ARG A 474 -20.18 -4.87 19.75
CA ARG A 474 -19.82 -5.96 20.67
C ARG A 474 -19.42 -7.22 19.90
N LEU A 475 -20.13 -7.55 18.81
CA LEU A 475 -19.79 -8.69 17.94
C LEU A 475 -18.42 -8.52 17.29
N SER A 476 -18.08 -7.31 16.82
CA SER A 476 -16.79 -7.05 16.17
C SER A 476 -15.60 -7.18 17.12
N LYS A 477 -15.81 -6.98 18.43
CA LYS A 477 -14.81 -7.12 19.50
C LYS A 477 -14.68 -8.54 20.04
N VAL A 478 -15.46 -9.50 19.57
CA VAL A 478 -15.36 -10.90 20.00
C VAL A 478 -13.98 -11.45 19.58
N PRO A 479 -13.19 -12.00 20.52
CA PRO A 479 -11.90 -12.59 20.19
C PRO A 479 -12.11 -13.88 19.40
N ILE A 480 -12.15 -13.77 18.07
CA ILE A 480 -12.53 -14.87 17.17
C ILE A 480 -11.73 -16.13 17.47
N LYS A 481 -10.42 -16.03 17.72
CA LYS A 481 -9.54 -17.18 18.02
C LYS A 481 -9.92 -17.97 19.28
N ASN A 482 -10.60 -17.35 20.24
CA ASN A 482 -10.94 -17.94 21.53
C ASN A 482 -12.36 -18.55 21.56
N LEU A 483 -13.14 -18.39 20.50
CA LEU A 483 -14.46 -19.01 20.39
C LEU A 483 -14.31 -20.53 20.40
N LYS A 484 -14.92 -21.19 21.38
CA LYS A 484 -14.93 -22.64 21.43
C LYS A 484 -16.03 -23.15 20.53
N LYS A 485 -15.66 -24.07 19.65
CA LYS A 485 -16.63 -24.81 18.86
C LYS A 485 -17.34 -25.83 19.74
N ARG A 486 -18.66 -25.90 19.63
CA ARG A 486 -19.41 -27.06 20.10
C ARG A 486 -19.14 -28.20 19.13
N THR A 487 -18.17 -29.05 19.45
CA THR A 487 -17.85 -30.18 18.58
C THR A 487 -18.83 -31.32 18.79
N TYR A 488 -19.03 -32.15 17.77
CA TYR A 488 -19.81 -33.39 17.88
C TYR A 488 -19.31 -34.28 19.03
N SER A 489 -18.00 -34.29 19.28
CA SER A 489 -17.37 -34.97 20.43
C SER A 489 -17.86 -34.42 21.78
N ASP A 490 -18.00 -33.11 21.91
CA ASP A 490 -18.46 -32.49 23.17
C ASP A 490 -19.94 -32.76 23.42
N LEU A 491 -20.75 -32.74 22.36
CA LEU A 491 -22.16 -33.14 22.43
C LEU A 491 -22.32 -34.62 22.82
N LEU A 492 -21.50 -35.53 22.26
CA LEU A 492 -21.51 -36.94 22.65
C LEU A 492 -21.12 -37.15 24.12
N LYS A 493 -20.14 -36.38 24.62
CA LYS A 493 -19.76 -36.40 26.05
C LYS A 493 -20.88 -35.89 26.94
N GLU A 494 -21.59 -34.86 26.51
CA GLU A 494 -22.70 -34.27 27.26
C GLU A 494 -23.92 -35.19 27.28
N ILE A 495 -24.26 -35.82 26.15
CA ILE A 495 -25.28 -36.89 26.08
C ILE A 495 -24.88 -38.05 27.01
N SER A 496 -23.63 -38.52 26.94
CA SER A 496 -23.15 -39.60 27.82
C SER A 496 -23.25 -39.23 29.29
N ARG A 497 -22.96 -37.98 29.66
CA ARG A 497 -23.10 -37.46 31.03
C ARG A 497 -24.55 -37.42 31.48
N LEU A 498 -25.45 -36.94 30.63
CA LEU A 498 -26.89 -36.87 30.91
C LEU A 498 -27.50 -38.27 31.06
N GLU A 499 -27.12 -39.23 30.22
CA GLU A 499 -27.52 -40.63 30.36
C GLU A 499 -27.06 -41.22 31.70
N LEU A 500 -25.85 -40.89 32.14
CA LEU A 500 -25.31 -41.33 33.44
C LEU A 500 -26.08 -40.71 34.62
N GLN A 501 -26.49 -39.44 34.50
CA GLN A 501 -27.33 -38.77 35.50
C GLN A 501 -28.75 -39.34 35.58
N LEU A 502 -29.33 -39.73 34.44
CA LEU A 502 -30.64 -40.41 34.40
C LEU A 502 -30.59 -41.84 34.95
N LYS A 503 -29.50 -42.57 34.72
CA LYS A 503 -29.33 -43.95 35.20
C LYS A 503 -29.05 -44.03 36.72
N LYS A 504 -28.34 -43.06 37.30
CA LYS A 504 -28.01 -43.03 38.75
C LYS A 504 -29.22 -43.23 39.69
N PRO A 505 -30.33 -42.47 39.58
CA PRO A 505 -31.49 -42.63 40.47
C PRO A 505 -32.28 -43.92 40.22
N ILE A 506 -32.23 -44.48 39.00
CA ILE A 506 -32.88 -45.75 38.67
C ILE A 506 -32.10 -46.90 39.31
N ILE A 507 -30.77 -46.90 39.18
CA ILE A 507 -29.89 -47.89 39.78
C ILE A 507 -29.97 -47.81 41.32
N SER A 508 -30.01 -46.61 41.91
CA SER A 508 -30.14 -46.48 43.37
C SER A 508 -31.47 -47.04 43.90
N LYS A 509 -32.58 -46.84 43.17
CA LYS A 509 -33.89 -47.41 43.52
C LYS A 509 -33.95 -48.94 43.37
N ILE A 510 -33.28 -49.50 42.37
CA ILE A 510 -33.20 -50.96 42.18
C ILE A 510 -32.35 -51.58 43.29
N ILE A 511 -31.23 -50.96 43.65
CA ILE A 511 -30.36 -51.43 44.74
C ILE A 511 -31.08 -51.36 46.09
N SER A 512 -31.82 -50.28 46.39
CA SER A 512 -32.62 -50.20 47.62
C SER A 512 -33.71 -51.28 47.67
N ALA A 513 -34.38 -51.55 46.54
CA ALA A 513 -35.41 -52.59 46.45
C ALA A 513 -34.87 -54.02 46.57
N LEU A 514 -33.61 -54.26 46.19
CA LEU A 514 -32.94 -55.55 46.36
C LEU A 514 -32.44 -55.75 47.80
N ILE A 515 -31.97 -54.69 48.45
CA ILE A 515 -31.55 -54.74 49.86
C ILE A 515 -32.75 -54.98 50.78
N ASP A 516 -33.90 -54.36 50.52
CA ASP A 516 -35.13 -54.57 51.29
C ASP A 516 -35.74 -55.98 51.12
N LYS A 517 -35.38 -56.72 50.07
CA LYS A 517 -35.76 -58.14 49.89
C LYS A 517 -34.79 -59.13 50.54
N SER A 518 -33.66 -58.64 51.06
CA SER A 518 -32.60 -59.46 51.69
C SER A 518 -32.55 -59.34 53.22
N LYS A 519 -33.47 -58.56 53.80
CA LYS A 519 -33.83 -58.56 55.21
C LYS A 519 -35.19 -59.25 55.35
#